data_AF-A0A9X2YMY7-F1
#
_entry.id   AF-A0A9X2YMY7-F1
#
_cell.length_a   1.000
_cell.length_b   1.000
_cell.length_c   1.000
_cell.angle_alpha   90.00
_cell.angle_beta   90.00
_cell.angle_gamma   90.00
#
_symmetry.space_group_name_H-M   'P 1'
#
loop_
_entity.id
_entity.type
_entity.pdbx_description
1 polymer ?
#
loop_
_entity_poly.entity_id
_entity_poly.type
_entity_poly.pdbx_seq_one_letter_code
_entity_poly.pdbx_strand_id
1 'polypeptide(L)'
;MTHRAWYIGIAGAVLLGVGLFALRFPVLLDVYDQWGWQVECGNGFSADLSQADAAGQDLVEQCDSALLLRRSWTITLSLIGLTALVAVLVAAIRTPEHQSLVPGRGA
;
A
#
# COMPACT_ATOMS: atom_id res chain seq x y z
N MET A 1 -9.93 -20.67 -13.90
CA MET A 1 -10.38 -19.53 -13.08
C MET A 1 -11.43 -18.72 -13.81
N THR A 2 -12.49 -18.28 -13.14
CA THR A 2 -13.54 -17.42 -13.73
C THR A 2 -13.03 -15.99 -13.92
N HIS A 3 -13.53 -15.30 -14.95
CA HIS A 3 -13.15 -13.92 -15.29
C HIS A 3 -13.28 -12.94 -14.11
N ARG A 4 -14.23 -13.19 -13.21
CA ARG A 4 -14.43 -12.42 -11.98
C ARG A 4 -13.26 -12.52 -11.00
N ALA A 5 -12.69 -13.70 -10.80
CA ALA A 5 -11.55 -13.90 -9.90
C ALA A 5 -10.31 -13.15 -10.39
N TRP A 6 -10.09 -13.16 -11.71
CA TRP A 6 -9.03 -12.38 -12.35
C TRP A 6 -9.18 -10.87 -12.11
N TYR A 7 -10.39 -10.32 -12.31
CA TYR A 7 -10.63 -8.91 -12.04
C TYR A 7 -10.41 -8.51 -10.59
N ILE A 8 -10.81 -9.36 -9.63
CA ILE A 8 -10.53 -9.14 -8.20
C ILE A 8 -9.02 -9.13 -7.95
N GLY A 9 -8.28 -10.05 -8.57
CA GLY A 9 -6.82 -10.10 -8.47
C GLY A 9 -6.15 -8.83 -9.00
N ILE A 10 -6.55 -8.35 -10.18
CA ILE A 10 -6.04 -7.08 -10.73
C ILE A 10 -6.39 -5.91 -9.82
N ALA A 11 -7.65 -5.80 -9.40
CA ALA A 11 -8.08 -4.71 -8.53
C ALA A 11 -7.30 -4.71 -7.21
N GLY A 12 -7.07 -5.89 -6.62
CA GLY A 12 -6.23 -6.05 -5.44
C GLY A 12 -4.79 -5.59 -5.68
N ALA A 13 -4.19 -5.96 -6.82
CA ALA A 13 -2.85 -5.52 -7.20
C ALA A 13 -2.76 -4.00 -7.38
N VAL A 14 -3.77 -3.39 -8.01
CA VAL A 14 -3.83 -1.93 -8.18
C VAL A 14 -3.95 -1.24 -6.83
N LEU A 15 -4.83 -1.69 -5.93
CA LEU A 15 -4.99 -1.12 -4.60
C LEU A 15 -3.70 -1.21 -3.77
N LEU A 16 -3.05 -2.38 -3.81
CA LEU A 16 -1.77 -2.58 -3.14
C LEU A 16 -0.68 -1.66 -3.72
N GLY A 17 -0.57 -1.60 -5.04
CA GLY A 17 0.40 -0.75 -5.73
C GLY A 17 0.20 0.74 -5.41
N VAL A 18 -1.05 1.21 -5.46
CA VAL A 18 -1.39 2.61 -5.13
C VAL A 18 -1.10 2.92 -3.66
N GLY A 19 -1.45 2.02 -2.74
CA GLY A 19 -1.15 2.20 -1.31
C GLY A 19 0.35 2.31 -1.03
N LEU A 20 1.15 1.41 -1.59
CA LEU A 20 2.62 1.43 -1.47
C LEU A 20 3.25 2.65 -2.15
N PHE A 21 2.74 3.04 -3.31
CA PHE A 21 3.21 4.23 -4.02
C PHE A 21 2.92 5.50 -3.20
N ALA A 22 1.72 5.63 -2.64
CA ALA A 22 1.36 6.76 -1.79
C ALA A 22 2.19 6.85 -0.51
N LEU A 23 2.55 5.70 0.10
CA LEU A 23 3.46 5.65 1.26
C LEU A 23 4.85 6.20 0.92
N ARG A 24 5.29 6.15 -0.34
CA ARG A 24 6.62 6.61 -0.77
C ARG A 24 6.74 8.13 -0.88
N PHE A 25 5.62 8.85 -1.05
CA PHE A 25 5.64 10.29 -1.18
C PHE A 25 6.02 10.95 0.16
N PRO A 26 6.83 12.02 0.10
CA PRO A 26 7.18 12.77 1.30
C PRO A 26 5.94 13.41 1.92
N VAL A 27 5.96 13.56 3.24
CA VAL A 27 5.01 14.33 4.04
C VAL A 27 5.72 15.63 4.42
N LEU A 28 5.18 16.74 3.91
CA LEU A 28 5.69 18.08 4.18
C LEU A 28 4.64 18.84 4.96
N LEU A 29 5.08 19.62 5.94
CA LEU A 29 4.25 20.61 6.60
C LEU A 29 4.23 21.90 5.78
N ASP A 30 3.17 22.70 5.94
CA ASP A 30 3.02 24.03 5.33
C ASP A 30 3.79 25.13 6.09
N VAL A 31 4.73 24.72 6.93
CA VAL A 31 5.66 25.59 7.68
C VAL A 31 7.07 25.50 7.10
N TYR A 32 7.81 26.59 7.22
CA TYR A 32 9.14 26.73 6.66
C TYR A 32 10.19 26.82 7.75
N ASP A 33 11.35 26.23 7.50
CA ASP A 33 12.53 26.35 8.36
C ASP A 33 13.20 27.73 8.22
N GLN A 34 14.28 27.93 8.97
CA GLN A 34 15.09 29.15 8.95
C GLN A 34 15.79 29.44 7.60
N TRP A 35 15.85 28.46 6.70
CA TRP A 35 16.41 28.58 5.36
C TRP A 35 15.34 28.77 4.28
N GLY A 36 14.06 28.78 4.66
CA GLY A 36 12.92 28.97 3.76
C GLY A 36 12.53 27.70 2.99
N TRP A 37 12.93 26.51 3.45
CA TRP A 37 12.44 25.23 2.92
C TRP A 37 11.31 24.68 3.78
N GLN A 38 10.38 23.92 3.18
CA GLN A 38 9.33 23.24 3.96
C GLN A 38 9.93 22.16 4.85
N VAL A 39 9.37 22.04 6.06
CA VAL A 39 9.77 21.00 7.00
C VAL A 39 9.29 19.63 6.49
N GLU A 40 10.23 18.76 6.16
CA GLU A 40 10.01 17.38 5.73
C GLU A 40 9.98 16.45 6.95
N CYS A 41 8.87 15.73 7.13
CA CYS A 41 8.68 14.76 8.22
C CYS A 41 9.04 13.32 7.81
N GLY A 42 9.65 13.14 6.64
CA GLY A 42 9.90 11.86 6.00
C GLY A 42 8.73 11.39 5.12
N ASN A 43 8.42 10.09 5.16
CA ASN A 43 7.38 9.46 4.33
C ASN A 43 6.55 8.45 5.13
N GLY A 44 5.57 7.82 4.48
CA GLY A 44 4.67 6.85 5.11
C GLY A 44 5.36 5.61 5.70
N PHE A 45 6.54 5.23 5.19
CA PHE A 45 7.36 4.12 5.69
C PHE A 45 8.31 4.51 6.84
N SER A 46 8.95 5.67 6.74
CA SER A 46 9.96 6.13 7.71
C SER A 46 9.69 7.57 8.13
N ALA A 47 9.62 7.80 9.43
CA ALA A 47 9.55 9.14 10.00
C ALA A 47 10.96 9.71 10.16
N ASP A 48 11.15 10.97 9.80
CA ASP A 48 12.32 11.77 10.16
C ASP A 48 11.84 13.03 10.87
N LEU A 49 12.19 13.15 12.15
CA LEU A 49 11.76 14.24 13.02
C LEU A 49 12.90 15.21 13.33
N SER A 50 14.10 14.97 12.77
CA SER A 50 15.30 15.76 13.09
C SER A 50 15.16 17.22 12.66
N GLN A 51 14.54 17.47 11.50
CA GLN A 51 14.31 18.82 11.02
C GLN A 51 13.20 19.54 11.82
N ALA A 52 12.15 18.81 12.20
CA ALA A 52 11.08 19.35 13.04
C ALA A 52 11.61 19.73 14.44
N ASP A 53 12.43 18.85 15.05
CA ASP A 53 13.06 19.10 16.35
C ASP A 53 13.96 20.34 16.33
N ALA A 54 14.72 20.54 15.24
CA ALA A 54 15.55 21.72 15.04
C ALA A 54 14.73 23.02 14.80
N ALA A 55 13.53 22.90 14.23
CA ALA A 55 12.65 24.04 13.95
C ALA A 55 11.73 24.40 15.13
N GLY A 56 11.38 23.44 16.00
CA GLY A 56 10.62 23.66 17.24
C GLY A 56 9.86 22.41 17.72
N GLN A 57 9.75 22.23 19.03
CA GLN A 57 9.13 21.04 19.64
C GLN A 57 7.67 20.83 19.21
N ASP A 58 6.90 21.90 19.02
CA ASP A 58 5.50 21.84 18.58
C ASP A 58 5.33 21.28 17.15
N LEU A 59 6.38 21.27 16.34
CA LEU A 59 6.36 20.72 14.98
C LEU A 59 6.52 19.19 14.98
N VAL A 60 7.12 18.62 16.02
CA VAL A 60 7.30 17.16 16.14
C VAL A 60 5.92 16.50 16.23
N GLU A 61 5.03 17.03 17.07
CA GLU A 61 3.66 16.53 17.20
C GLU A 61 2.84 16.70 15.90
N GLN A 62 3.04 17.83 15.20
CA GLN A 62 2.40 18.06 13.91
C GLN A 62 2.86 17.05 12.85
N CYS A 63 4.17 16.78 12.78
CA CYS A 63 4.73 15.76 11.90
C CYS A 63 4.12 14.38 12.17
N ASP A 64 4.05 13.97 13.44
CA ASP A 64 3.47 12.68 13.82
C ASP A 64 1.99 12.57 13.41
N SER A 65 1.21 13.63 13.64
CA SER A 65 -0.20 13.66 13.24
C SER A 65 -0.38 13.53 11.71
N ALA A 66 0.48 14.21 10.93
CA ALA A 66 0.45 14.18 9.48
C ALA A 66 0.87 12.80 8.92
N LEU A 67 1.89 12.18 9.52
CA LEU A 67 2.32 10.82 9.19
C LEU A 67 1.24 9.80 9.50
N LEU A 68 0.58 9.89 10.66
CA LEU A 68 -0.53 9.02 11.04
C LEU A 68 -1.70 9.14 10.06
N LEU A 69 -2.05 10.36 9.65
CA LEU A 69 -3.11 10.58 8.67
C LEU A 69 -2.77 9.89 7.35
N ARG A 70 -1.53 10.03 6.84
CA ARG A 70 -1.12 9.33 5.60
C ARG A 70 -1.10 7.81 5.75
N ARG A 71 -0.61 7.29 6.88
CA ARG A 71 -0.57 5.85 7.15
C ARG A 71 -1.97 5.26 7.24
N SER A 72 -2.94 5.98 7.83
CA SER A 72 -4.29 5.45 8.08
C SER A 72 -4.97 4.94 6.81
N TRP A 73 -4.99 5.74 5.74
CA TRP A 73 -5.66 5.36 4.49
C TRP A 73 -4.78 4.47 3.60
N THR A 74 -3.47 4.70 3.56
CA THR A 74 -2.56 3.91 2.70
C THR A 74 -2.35 2.49 3.21
N ILE A 75 -2.20 2.30 4.53
CA ILE A 75 -2.12 0.97 5.15
C ILE A 75 -3.43 0.22 4.92
N THR A 76 -4.58 0.89 5.07
CA THR A 76 -5.89 0.29 4.81
C THR A 76 -6.01 -0.19 3.35
N LEU A 77 -5.68 0.66 2.37
CA LEU A 77 -5.68 0.27 0.95
C LEU A 77 -4.72 -0.89 0.67
N SER A 78 -3.52 -0.83 1.24
CA SER A 78 -2.48 -1.86 1.07
C SER A 78 -2.94 -3.20 1.63
N LEU A 79 -3.54 -3.21 2.82
CA LEU A 79 -4.06 -4.43 3.46
C LEU A 79 -5.21 -5.04 2.66
N ILE A 80 -6.15 -4.23 2.17
CA ILE A 80 -7.25 -4.70 1.33
C ILE A 80 -6.70 -5.30 0.03
N GLY A 81 -5.80 -4.59 -0.65
CA GLY A 81 -5.19 -5.04 -1.89
C GLY A 81 -4.42 -6.35 -1.72
N LEU A 82 -3.60 -6.44 -0.67
CA LEU A 82 -2.83 -7.64 -0.32
C LEU A 82 -3.76 -8.82 -0.01
N THR A 83 -4.80 -8.60 0.79
CA THR A 83 -5.74 -9.66 1.18
C THR A 83 -6.49 -10.21 -0.04
N ALA A 84 -6.97 -9.33 -0.92
CA ALA A 84 -7.64 -9.73 -2.17
C ALA A 84 -6.69 -10.52 -3.09
N LEU A 85 -5.46 -10.06 -3.26
CA LEU A 85 -4.43 -10.75 -4.04
C LEU A 85 -4.14 -12.15 -3.50
N VAL A 86 -3.89 -12.26 -2.18
CA VAL A 86 -3.60 -13.55 -1.53
C VAL A 86 -4.78 -14.50 -1.68
N ALA A 87 -6.02 -14.03 -1.50
CA ALA A 87 -7.21 -14.86 -1.66
C ALA A 87 -7.34 -15.44 -3.08
N VAL A 88 -7.07 -14.62 -4.11
CA VAL A 88 -7.11 -15.08 -5.52
C VAL A 88 -5.97 -16.06 -5.82
N LEU A 89 -4.75 -15.78 -5.34
CA LEU A 89 -3.60 -16.69 -5.52
C LEU A 89 -3.87 -18.06 -4.86
N VAL A 90 -4.39 -18.05 -3.64
CA VAL A 90 -4.76 -19.26 -2.92
C VAL A 90 -5.87 -20.04 -3.66
N ALA A 91 -6.87 -19.36 -4.20
CA ALA A 91 -7.91 -20.00 -5.00
C ALA A 91 -7.34 -20.61 -6.29
N ALA A 92 -6.40 -19.93 -6.94
CA ALA A 92 -5.75 -20.41 -8.16
C ALA A 92 -4.97 -21.72 -7.92
N ILE A 93 -4.22 -21.80 -6.81
CA ILE A 93 -3.43 -22.97 -6.46
C ILE A 93 -4.33 -24.17 -6.11
N ARG A 94 -5.52 -23.92 -5.55
CA ARG A 94 -6.45 -24.98 -5.13
C ARG A 94 -7.31 -25.55 -6.25
N THR A 95 -7.31 -25.00 -7.46
CA THR A 95 -8.08 -25.56 -8.59
C THR A 95 -7.44 -26.90 -9.02
N PRO A 96 -8.07 -28.06 -8.76
CA PRO A 96 -7.52 -29.34 -9.21
C PRO A 96 -7.60 -29.43 -10.73
N GLU A 97 -6.53 -29.94 -11.35
CA GLU A 97 -6.45 -30.24 -12.77
C GLU A 97 -7.42 -31.36 -13.18
N HIS A 98 -8.73 -31.08 -13.19
CA HIS A 98 -9.77 -32.06 -13.50
C HIS A 98 -9.88 -32.35 -15.02
N GLN A 99 -8.78 -32.26 -15.77
CA GLN A 99 -8.81 -32.33 -17.25
C GLN A 99 -7.80 -33.32 -17.88
N SER A 100 -7.05 -34.09 -17.09
CA SER A 100 -6.09 -35.08 -17.63
C SER A 100 -6.59 -36.53 -17.66
N LEU A 101 -7.88 -36.80 -17.34
CA LEU A 101 -8.43 -38.17 -17.28
C LEU A 101 -9.70 -38.40 -18.13
N VAL A 102 -9.82 -37.74 -19.28
CA VAL A 102 -10.63 -38.31 -20.38
C VAL A 102 -9.65 -38.80 -21.44
N PRO A 103 -9.18 -40.06 -21.36
CA PRO A 103 -8.58 -40.69 -22.53
C PRO A 103 -9.69 -40.76 -23.57
N GLY A 104 -9.49 -40.10 -24.70
CA GLY A 104 -10.26 -40.37 -25.90
C GLY A 104 -10.17 -41.87 -26.18
N ARG A 105 -11.23 -42.61 -25.84
CA ARG A 105 -11.43 -43.97 -26.31
C ARG A 105 -12.37 -43.87 -27.49
N GLY A 106 -11.77 -43.89 -28.67
CA GLY A 106 -12.51 -44.17 -29.89
C GLY A 106 -13.22 -45.52 -29.77
N ALA A 107 -14.43 -45.55 -30.32
CA ALA A 107 -15.06 -46.67 -31.00
C ALA A 107 -16.21 -46.10 -31.83
#